data_AF-A0A1Q5TDD1-F1
#
_entry.id   AF-A0A1Q5TDD1-F1
#
_cell.length_a   1.000
_cell.length_b   1.000
_cell.length_c   1.000
_cell.angle_alpha   90.00
_cell.angle_beta   90.00
_cell.angle_gamma   90.00
#
_symmetry.space_group_name_H-M   'P 1'
#
loop_
_entity.id
_entity.type
_entity.pdbx_description
1 polymer ?
#
loop_
_entity_poly.entity_id
_entity_poly.type
_entity_poly.pdbx_seq_one_letter_code
_entity_poly.pdbx_strand_id
1 'polypeptide(L)' 'MTSKRVEGEVQGEEQTVQKLLQQIDKGPRHAHVVKLEKKELELQEGEDQFLVMRTAESMFHSGA' A
#
# COMPACT_ATOMS: atom_id res chain seq x y z
N MET A 1 -1.75 -0.13 20.81
CA MET A 1 -2.03 1.03 19.97
C MET A 1 -2.07 0.52 18.53
N THR A 2 -3.23 0.58 17.87
CA THR A 2 -3.44 0.07 16.51
C THR A 2 -2.86 1.06 15.50
N SER A 3 -1.85 0.67 14.72
CA SER A 3 -1.27 1.52 13.69
C SER A 3 -2.24 1.61 12.51
N LYS A 4 -2.94 2.74 12.35
CA LYS A 4 -3.87 3.02 11.21
C LYS A 4 -3.14 3.31 9.89
N ARG A 5 -1.88 2.87 9.77
CA ARG A 5 -1.01 3.13 8.64
C ARG A 5 -1.07 1.94 7.68
N VAL A 6 -1.22 2.23 6.39
CA VAL A 6 -1.01 1.25 5.32
C VAL A 6 0.42 1.39 4.83
N GLU A 7 1.11 0.28 4.70
CA GLU A 7 2.49 0.20 4.23
C GLU A 7 2.54 -0.75 3.04
N GLY A 8 3.39 -0.45 2.06
CA GLY A 8 3.56 -1.26 0.86
C GLY A 8 4.72 -0.75 0.01
N GLU A 9 5.27 -1.65 -0.79
CA GLU A 9 6.36 -1.39 -1.73
C GLU A 9 5.83 -1.57 -3.15
N VAL A 10 6.35 -0.78 -4.08
CA VAL A 10 5.98 -0.87 -5.50
C VAL A 10 7.21 -0.68 -6.36
N GLN A 11 7.35 -1.53 -7.36
CA GLN A 11 8.34 -1.43 -8.41
C GLN A 11 7.69 -1.58 -9.79
N GLY A 12 8.27 -0.93 -10.79
CA GLY A 12 7.79 -0.97 -12.17
C GLY A 12 8.05 0.33 -12.92
N GLU A 13 7.46 0.45 -14.10
CA GLU A 13 7.55 1.65 -14.96
C GLU A 13 7.14 2.92 -14.21
N GLU A 14 7.93 3.99 -14.34
CA GLU A 14 7.74 5.24 -13.61
C GLU A 14 6.31 5.80 -13.77
N GLN A 15 5.77 5.77 -14.98
CA GLN A 15 4.41 6.26 -15.26
C GLN A 15 3.33 5.45 -14.52
N THR A 16 3.54 4.15 -14.36
CA THR A 16 2.60 3.26 -13.66
C THR A 16 2.71 3.46 -12.15
N VAL A 17 3.92 3.57 -11.62
CA VAL A 17 4.16 3.87 -10.20
C VAL A 17 3.56 5.22 -9.82
N GLN A 18 3.77 6.27 -10.63
CA GLN A 18 3.18 7.58 -10.38
C GLN A 18 1.65 7.56 -10.36
N LYS A 19 1.00 6.83 -11.29
CA LYS A 19 -0.46 6.66 -11.29
C LYS A 19 -0.94 5.96 -10.03
N LEU A 20 -0.24 4.91 -9.58
CA LEU A 20 -0.58 4.23 -8.33
C LEU A 20 -0.50 5.18 -7.13
N LEU A 21 0.59 5.94 -6.99
CA LEU A 21 0.76 6.89 -5.89
C LEU A 21 -0.35 7.94 -5.86
N GLN A 22 -0.81 8.43 -7.02
CA GLN A 22 -1.95 9.35 -7.11
C GLN A 22 -3.27 8.72 -6.66
N GLN A 23 -3.49 7.43 -6.95
CA GLN A 23 -4.68 6.72 -6.48
C GLN A 23 -4.62 6.48 -4.97
N ILE A 24 -3.44 6.18 -4.43
CA ILE A 24 -3.23 6.04 -2.99
C ILE A 24 -3.49 7.37 -2.29
N ASP A 25 -2.96 8.48 -2.79
CA ASP A 25 -3.15 9.82 -2.21
C ASP A 25 -4.64 10.22 -2.13
N LYS A 26 -5.43 9.87 -3.14
CA LYS A 26 -6.90 10.06 -3.12
C LYS A 26 -7.60 9.16 -2.12
N GLY A 27 -7.06 7.95 -1.91
CA GLY A 27 -7.67 6.90 -1.11
C GLY A 27 -8.88 6.24 -1.79
N PRO A 28 -9.26 5.02 -1.35
CA PRO A 28 -10.49 4.38 -1.79
C PRO A 28 -11.72 5.14 -1.27
N ARG A 29 -12.89 4.90 -1.89
CA ARG A 29 -14.15 5.65 -1.66
C ARG A 29 -14.52 5.91 -0.18
N HIS A 30 -14.16 5.00 0.72
CA HIS A 30 -14.53 5.05 2.14
C HIS A 30 -13.35 5.35 3.07
N ALA A 31 -12.19 5.71 2.53
CA ALA A 31 -11.01 6.06 3.33
C ALA A 31 -10.59 7.51 3.06
N HIS A 32 -9.96 8.12 4.06
CA HIS A 32 -9.37 9.44 3.94
C HIS A 32 -7.88 9.35 4.21
N VAL A 33 -7.07 9.58 3.16
CA VAL A 33 -5.62 9.59 3.28
C VAL A 33 -5.19 10.98 3.72
N VAL A 34 -4.65 11.06 4.93
CA VAL A 34 -4.22 12.32 5.55
C VAL A 34 -2.76 12.65 5.22
N LYS A 35 -1.97 11.65 4.85
CA LYS A 35 -0.55 11.77 4.55
C LYS A 35 -0.08 10.59 3.72
N LEU A 36 0.66 10.87 2.65
CA LEU A 36 1.41 9.88 1.87
C LEU A 36 2.91 10.15 2.04
N GLU A 37 3.65 9.17 2.57
CA GLU A 37 5.10 9.22 2.67
C GLU A 37 5.69 8.22 1.68
N LYS A 38 6.71 8.64 0.93
CA LYS A 38 7.42 7.80 -0.06
C LYS A 38 8.91 7.82 0.22
N LYS A 39 9.56 6.69 -0.05
CA LYS A 39 11.00 6.51 0.01
C LYS A 39 11.42 5.73 -1.23
N GLU A 40 12.49 6.17 -1.88
CA GLU A 40 13.11 5.43 -2.97
C GLU A 40 13.89 4.23 -2.39
N LEU A 41 13.68 3.07 -2.99
CA LEU A 41 14.31 1.80 -2.63
C LEU A 41 14.96 1.21 -3.89
N GLU A 42 15.93 0.32 -3.68
CA GLU A 42 16.56 -0.42 -4.77
C GLU A 42 15.59 -1.46 -5.34
N LEU A 43 15.77 -1.82 -6.62
CA LEU A 43 14.97 -2.84 -7.26
C LEU A 43 15.23 -4.20 -6.62
N GLN A 44 14.16 -4.95 -6.36
CA GLN A 44 14.26 -6.30 -5.83
C GLN A 44 14.09 -7.31 -6.97
N GLU A 45 15.17 -8.03 -7.28
CA GLU A 45 15.17 -9.05 -8.32
C GLU A 45 14.32 -10.27 -7.93
N GLY A 46 13.60 -10.83 -8.91
CA GLY A 46 12.82 -12.06 -8.73
C GLY A 46 11.37 -11.87 -8.26
N GLU A 47 10.87 -10.64 -8.12
CA GLU A 47 9.45 -10.38 -7.87
C GLU A 47 8.68 -10.10 -9.17
N ASP A 48 7.59 -10.82 -9.39
CA ASP A 48 6.72 -10.70 -10.56
C ASP A 48 5.23 -10.54 -10.20
N GLN A 49 4.91 -10.45 -8.91
CA GLN A 49 3.55 -10.48 -8.39
C GLN A 49 3.24 -9.31 -7.47
N PHE A 50 2.01 -8.81 -7.58
CA PHE A 50 1.44 -7.85 -6.64
C PHE A 50 0.66 -8.60 -5.55
N LEU A 51 1.13 -8.53 -4.31
CA LEU A 51 0.56 -9.25 -3.18
C LEU A 51 -0.13 -8.30 -2.21
N VAL A 52 -1.36 -8.64 -1.81
CA VAL A 52 -2.08 -7.91 -0.76
C VAL A 52 -1.98 -8.71 0.54
N MET A 53 -1.17 -8.22 1.47
CA MET A 53 -1.03 -8.83 2.78
C MET A 53 -1.95 -8.15 3.79
N ARG A 54 -2.65 -8.97 4.56
CA ARG A 54 -3.39 -8.51 5.73
C ARG A 54 -2.47 -8.57 6.94
N THR A 55 -2.29 -7.45 7.62
CA THR A 55 -1.67 -7.47 8.95
C THR A 55 -2.54 -8.29 9.90
N ALA A 56 -1.94 -8.90 10.93
CA ALA A 56 -2.62 -9.82 11.86
C ALA A 56 -3.94 -9.25 12.43
N GLU A 57 -4.08 -7.93 12.59
CA GLU A 57 -5.32 -7.27 13.03
C GLU A 57 -6.52 -7.48 12.09
N SER A 58 -6.30 -7.63 10.78
CA SER A 58 -7.39 -7.80 9.80
C SER A 58 -8.06 -9.17 9.88
N MET A 59 -7.43 -10.15 10.55
CA MET A 59 -8.04 -11.47 10.81
C MET A 59 -9.04 -11.43 11.97
N PHE A 60 -8.82 -10.57 12.97
CA PHE A 60 -9.65 -10.53 14.18
C PHE A 60 -10.99 -9.81 14.03
N HIS A 61 -11.23 -9.11 12.91
CA HIS A 61 -12.51 -8.43 12.64
C HIS A 61 -13.49 -9.23 11.75
N SER A 62 -13.10 -10.41 11.28
CA SER A 62 -13.96 -11.26 10.41
C SER A 62 -14.67 -12.40 11.16
N GLY A 63 -14.76 -12.32 12.50
CA GLY A 63 -15.32 -13.37 13.35
C GLY A 63 -16.40 -12.87 14.32
N ALA A 64 -17.36 -12.07 13.83
CA ALA A 64 -18.60 -11.74 14.54
C ALA A 64 -19.80 -12.39 13.85
#